data_AF-A0A356IQ04-F1
#
_entry.id   AF-A0A356IQ04-F1
#
_cell.length_a   1.000
_cell.length_b   1.000
_cell.length_c   1.000
_cell.angle_alpha   90.00
_cell.angle_beta   90.00
_cell.angle_gamma   90.00
#
_symmetry.space_group_name_H-M   'P 1'
#
loop_
_entity.id
_entity.type
_entity.pdbx_description
1 polymer ?
#
loop_
_entity_poly.entity_id
_entity_poly.type
_entity_poly.pdbx_seq_one_letter_code
_entity_poly.pdbx_strand_id
1 'polypeptide(L)'
;RDIALSREDIEFLSLDHPMVRNAMDMIITSGKGSSVMSLLKNKQIKEGTILLEALFIVECPAPAELQLGQLLPATPVRLLLDQQGRDISKAVTTDALDKQLKRVKGDLITPMLKEIQDPVLAMLNKGNSLMEQRKQALVENAQQRFRDYWENEKQRLQALSHLDQQDKAIHNVEKRLQKGLALLAKNSQYRLDGLRIMVTIS
;
A
#
# COMPACT_ATOMS: atom_id res chain seq x y z
N ARG A 1 10.12 12.94 -26.03
CA ARG A 1 9.16 12.53 -27.07
C ARG A 1 9.58 13.05 -28.43
N ASP A 2 9.75 14.36 -28.60
CA ASP A 2 10.10 14.96 -29.91
C ASP A 2 11.43 14.44 -30.49
N ILE A 3 12.43 14.19 -29.64
CA ILE A 3 13.70 13.57 -30.06
C ILE A 3 13.50 12.15 -30.61
N ALA A 4 12.70 11.31 -29.94
CA ALA A 4 12.38 9.95 -30.40
C ALA A 4 11.47 9.95 -31.65
N LEU A 5 10.64 10.98 -31.83
CA LEU A 5 9.86 11.15 -33.06
C LEU A 5 10.75 11.52 -34.27
N SER A 6 11.86 12.20 -34.02
CA SER A 6 12.83 12.57 -35.07
C SER A 6 13.86 11.50 -35.39
N ARG A 7 13.93 10.43 -34.58
CA ARG A 7 14.99 9.42 -34.62
C ARG A 7 14.44 8.03 -34.37
N GLU A 8 14.35 7.23 -35.43
CA GLU A 8 13.86 5.84 -35.38
C GLU A 8 14.79 4.89 -34.60
N ASP A 9 16.05 5.29 -34.36
CA ASP A 9 17.03 4.50 -33.61
C ASP A 9 16.97 4.69 -32.09
N ILE A 10 16.03 5.51 -31.59
CA ILE A 10 15.90 5.83 -30.18
C ILE A 10 14.47 5.57 -29.68
N GLU A 11 14.36 4.67 -28.71
CA GLU A 11 13.13 4.39 -27.97
C GLU A 11 12.82 5.49 -26.94
N PHE A 12 11.55 5.87 -26.81
CA PHE A 12 11.10 6.80 -25.77
C PHE A 12 10.80 6.04 -24.46
N LEU A 13 11.69 6.14 -23.48
CA LEU A 13 11.48 5.58 -22.15
C LEU A 13 10.38 6.36 -21.40
N SER A 14 9.21 5.75 -21.31
CA SER A 14 8.08 6.19 -20.47
C SER A 14 7.86 5.23 -19.30
N LEU A 15 6.99 5.58 -18.35
CA LEU A 15 6.62 4.67 -17.24
C LEU A 15 5.97 3.37 -17.74
N ASP A 16 5.31 3.42 -18.89
CA ASP A 16 4.68 2.25 -19.53
C ASP A 16 5.67 1.44 -20.39
N HIS A 17 6.91 1.90 -20.54
CA HIS A 17 7.90 1.21 -21.37
C HIS A 17 8.29 -0.15 -20.74
N PRO A 18 8.33 -1.25 -21.51
CA PRO A 18 8.59 -2.59 -20.99
C PRO A 18 9.87 -2.69 -20.16
N MET A 19 10.95 -2.01 -20.57
CA MET A 19 12.20 -1.97 -19.81
C MET A 19 12.03 -1.35 -18.41
N VAL A 20 11.26 -0.25 -18.29
CA VAL A 20 11.02 0.43 -17.01
C VAL A 20 10.14 -0.45 -16.12
N ARG A 21 9.07 -1.02 -16.69
CA ARG A 21 8.18 -1.93 -15.98
C ARG A 21 8.89 -3.18 -15.48
N ASN A 22 9.68 -3.83 -16.33
CA ASN A 22 10.46 -5.01 -15.96
C ASN A 22 11.50 -4.68 -14.86
N ALA A 23 12.13 -3.51 -14.92
CA ALA A 23 13.07 -3.07 -13.89
C ALA A 23 12.35 -2.83 -12.53
N MET A 24 11.17 -2.22 -12.55
CA MET A 24 10.34 -2.04 -11.34
C MET A 24 9.89 -3.39 -10.78
N ASP A 25 9.35 -4.27 -11.63
CA ASP A 25 8.90 -5.61 -11.24
C ASP A 25 10.05 -6.41 -10.63
N MET A 26 11.26 -6.32 -11.20
CA MET A 26 12.45 -6.96 -10.65
C MET A 26 12.79 -6.44 -9.24
N ILE A 27 12.71 -5.13 -9.00
CA ILE A 27 13.00 -4.56 -7.67
C ILE A 27 11.95 -5.02 -6.66
N ILE A 28 10.66 -4.90 -7.01
CA ILE A 28 9.52 -5.27 -6.14
C ILE A 28 9.59 -6.76 -5.78
N THR A 29 9.92 -7.63 -6.73
CA THR A 29 9.99 -9.08 -6.51
C THR A 29 11.29 -9.55 -5.85
N SER A 30 12.37 -8.75 -5.90
CA SER A 30 13.67 -9.15 -5.34
C SER A 30 13.70 -9.31 -3.82
N GLY A 31 12.73 -8.74 -3.10
CA GLY A 31 12.70 -8.70 -1.64
C GLY A 31 13.83 -7.87 -1.00
N LYS A 32 14.70 -7.23 -1.79
CA LYS A 32 15.78 -6.37 -1.29
C LYS A 32 15.18 -5.12 -0.66
N GLY A 33 15.61 -4.81 0.56
CA GLY A 33 15.11 -3.66 1.33
C GLY A 33 13.82 -3.92 2.11
N SER A 34 13.27 -5.14 2.07
CA SER A 34 12.08 -5.54 2.84
C SER A 34 12.31 -5.55 4.35
N SER A 35 13.56 -5.62 4.81
CA SER A 35 13.89 -5.64 6.24
C SER A 35 15.23 -4.96 6.51
N VAL A 36 15.22 -3.95 7.38
CA VAL A 36 16.42 -3.16 7.72
C VAL A 36 16.43 -2.82 9.21
N MET A 37 17.60 -2.91 9.84
CA MET A 37 17.86 -2.33 11.16
C MET A 37 18.73 -1.08 11.02
N SER A 38 18.37 0.00 11.71
CA SER A 38 19.06 1.29 11.66
C SER A 38 19.22 1.91 13.05
N LEU A 39 20.24 2.75 13.21
CA LEU A 39 20.41 3.59 14.38
C LEU A 39 19.78 4.96 14.08
N LEU A 40 18.97 5.48 14.98
CA LEU A 40 18.38 6.81 14.86
C LEU A 40 19.14 7.78 15.74
N LYS A 41 19.88 8.72 15.14
CA LYS A 41 20.64 9.73 15.88
C LYS A 41 19.76 10.94 16.16
N ASN A 42 19.12 10.96 17.34
CA ASN A 42 18.26 12.07 17.75
C ASN A 42 18.34 12.29 19.27
N LYS A 43 18.90 13.44 19.67
CA LYS A 43 19.10 13.82 21.08
C LYS A 43 17.81 14.11 21.84
N GLN A 44 16.70 14.32 21.15
CA GLN A 44 15.40 14.60 21.77
C GLN A 44 14.67 13.31 22.19
N ILE A 45 15.14 12.15 21.72
CA ILE A 45 14.55 10.85 22.04
C ILE A 45 15.49 10.12 23.00
N LYS A 46 14.94 9.52 24.05
CA LYS A 46 15.71 8.73 25.01
C LYS A 46 16.46 7.61 24.28
N GLU A 47 17.73 7.40 24.61
CA GLU A 47 18.54 6.30 24.09
C GLU A 47 17.90 4.93 24.34
N GLY A 48 18.06 4.00 23.40
CA GLY A 48 17.48 2.67 23.46
C GLY A 48 15.97 2.63 23.19
N THR A 49 15.36 3.74 22.79
CA THR A 49 13.97 3.75 22.31
C THR A 49 13.90 3.04 20.97
N ILE A 50 12.89 2.19 20.81
CA ILE A 50 12.63 1.43 19.59
C ILE A 50 11.50 2.12 18.83
N LEU A 51 11.74 2.38 17.54
CA LEU A 51 10.70 2.74 16.59
C LEU A 51 10.60 1.64 15.53
N LEU A 52 9.37 1.33 15.13
CA LEU A 52 9.09 0.31 14.13
C LEU A 52 8.34 0.95 12.97
N GLU A 53 8.99 1.05 11.82
CA GLU A 53 8.31 1.42 10.60
C GLU A 53 7.90 0.16 9.85
N ALA A 54 6.62 0.06 9.51
CA ALA A 54 6.06 -1.04 8.76
C ALA A 54 5.35 -0.49 7.52
N LEU A 55 5.72 -0.99 6.35
CA LEU A 55 5.07 -0.71 5.09
C LEU A 55 4.18 -1.89 4.75
N PHE A 56 2.88 -1.66 4.75
CA PHE A 56 1.89 -2.64 4.33
C PHE A 56 1.39 -2.31 2.93
N ILE A 57 0.93 -3.32 2.21
CA ILE A 57 0.21 -3.16 0.94
C ILE A 57 -1.19 -3.69 1.15
N VAL A 58 -2.19 -2.85 0.87
CA VAL A 58 -3.61 -3.23 0.82
C VAL A 58 -3.99 -3.49 -0.63
N GLU A 59 -4.64 -4.61 -0.89
CA GLU A 59 -5.06 -5.02 -2.24
C GLU A 59 -6.34 -5.86 -2.20
N CYS A 60 -7.07 -5.90 -3.32
CA CYS A 60 -8.24 -6.75 -3.49
C CYS A 60 -8.08 -7.62 -4.74
N PRO A 61 -7.73 -8.91 -4.59
CA PRO A 61 -7.71 -9.86 -5.69
C PRO A 61 -9.12 -10.05 -6.27
N ALA A 62 -9.29 -9.70 -7.55
CA ALA A 62 -10.58 -9.76 -8.23
C ALA A 62 -10.44 -10.03 -9.74
N PRO A 63 -11.47 -10.61 -10.39
CA PRO A 63 -11.50 -10.78 -11.84
C PRO A 63 -11.37 -9.43 -12.56
N ALA A 64 -10.59 -9.41 -13.65
CA ALA A 64 -10.31 -8.20 -14.43
C ALA A 64 -11.58 -7.52 -14.97
N GLU A 65 -12.63 -8.29 -15.24
CA GLU A 65 -13.94 -7.81 -15.73
C GLU A 65 -14.60 -6.78 -14.80
N LEU A 66 -14.32 -6.83 -13.49
CA LEU A 66 -14.91 -5.92 -12.50
C LEU A 66 -14.05 -4.68 -12.24
N GLN A 67 -12.80 -4.66 -12.74
CA GLN A 67 -11.86 -3.54 -12.63
C GLN A 67 -11.66 -3.01 -11.19
N LEU A 68 -11.88 -3.85 -10.16
CA LEU A 68 -11.76 -3.43 -8.75
C LEU A 68 -10.36 -2.94 -8.38
N GLY A 69 -9.32 -3.40 -9.09
CA GLY A 69 -7.95 -2.93 -8.93
C GLY A 69 -7.74 -1.45 -9.30
N GLN A 70 -8.66 -0.81 -10.04
CA GLN A 70 -8.62 0.64 -10.25
C GLN A 70 -9.13 1.43 -9.03
N LEU A 71 -10.01 0.82 -8.23
CA LEU A 71 -10.59 1.43 -7.05
C LEU A 71 -9.74 1.21 -5.80
N LEU A 72 -9.22 0.00 -5.66
CA LEU A 72 -8.27 -0.37 -4.62
C LEU A 72 -7.05 -1.01 -5.28
N PRO A 73 -6.17 -0.20 -5.91
CA PRO A 73 -4.88 -0.68 -6.39
C PRO A 73 -4.04 -1.16 -5.21
N ALA A 74 -2.91 -1.82 -5.48
CA ALA A 74 -1.93 -2.17 -4.45
C ALA A 74 -1.45 -0.91 -3.71
N THR A 75 -2.14 -0.59 -2.61
CA THR A 75 -2.07 0.72 -1.95
C THR A 75 -1.11 0.61 -0.78
N PRO A 76 0.05 1.28 -0.82
CA PRO A 76 0.99 1.27 0.28
C PRO A 76 0.44 2.08 1.47
N VAL A 77 0.49 1.48 2.65
CA VAL A 77 0.12 2.10 3.92
C VAL A 77 1.33 2.01 4.86
N ARG A 78 1.91 3.17 5.15
CA ARG A 78 3.00 3.29 6.12
C ARG A 78 2.45 3.44 7.53
N LEU A 79 2.96 2.64 8.45
CA LEU A 79 2.84 2.83 9.89
C LEU A 79 4.23 3.11 10.47
N LEU A 80 4.31 4.07 11.39
CA LEU A 80 5.50 4.33 12.17
C LEU A 80 5.10 4.26 13.64
N LEU A 81 5.46 3.18 14.30
CA LEU A 81 5.03 2.85 15.64
C LEU A 81 6.09 3.22 16.67
N ASP A 82 5.65 3.86 17.76
CA ASP A 82 6.46 3.99 18.97
C ASP A 82 6.40 2.73 19.85
N GLN A 83 7.17 2.68 20.94
CA GLN A 83 7.19 1.53 21.86
C GLN A 83 5.81 1.21 22.47
N GLN A 84 4.92 2.19 22.54
CA GLN A 84 3.54 2.00 23.03
C GLN A 84 2.62 1.44 21.92
N GLY A 85 3.08 1.38 20.68
CA GLY A 85 2.34 0.94 19.50
C GLY A 85 1.41 2.01 18.92
N ARG A 86 1.64 3.29 19.23
CA ARG A 86 0.91 4.40 18.63
C ARG A 86 1.54 4.73 17.29
N ASP A 87 0.71 5.01 16.29
CA ASP A 87 1.20 5.46 14.99
C ASP A 87 1.48 6.96 14.97
N ILE A 88 2.73 7.30 14.68
CA ILE A 88 3.25 8.67 14.56
C ILE A 88 3.61 9.02 13.10
N SER A 89 3.25 8.17 12.13
CA SER A 89 3.59 8.36 10.70
C SER A 89 3.08 9.67 10.09
N LYS A 90 1.99 10.24 10.62
CA LYS A 90 1.46 11.54 10.18
C LYS A 90 2.35 12.72 10.58
N ALA A 91 3.04 12.62 11.71
CA ALA A 91 3.91 13.68 12.22
C ALA A 91 5.33 13.59 11.67
N VAL A 92 5.76 12.40 11.22
CA VAL A 92 7.14 12.14 10.81
C VAL A 92 7.17 11.55 9.40
N THR A 93 7.63 12.35 8.43
CA THR A 93 7.79 11.90 7.04
C THR A 93 8.99 10.96 6.87
N THR A 94 8.98 10.15 5.82
CA THR A 94 10.05 9.21 5.50
C THR A 94 11.36 9.96 5.26
N ASP A 95 11.32 11.02 4.44
CA ASP A 95 12.51 11.81 4.09
C ASP A 95 13.18 12.47 5.30
N ALA A 96 12.38 12.94 6.26
CA ALA A 96 12.90 13.55 7.48
C ALA A 96 13.56 12.52 8.40
N LEU A 97 13.00 11.30 8.43
CA LEU A 97 13.52 10.19 9.21
C LEU A 97 14.82 9.67 8.60
N ASP A 98 14.86 9.45 7.29
CA ASP A 98 16.00 8.88 6.56
C ASP A 98 17.30 9.68 6.75
N LYS A 99 17.20 11.01 6.84
CA LYS A 99 18.35 11.90 7.10
C LYS A 99 19.02 11.66 8.46
N GLN A 100 18.28 11.15 9.43
CA GLN A 100 18.75 10.90 10.80
C GLN A 100 19.23 9.46 11.02
N LEU A 101 18.99 8.57 10.06
CA LEU A 101 19.36 7.17 10.16
C LEU A 101 20.85 6.95 9.88
N LYS A 102 21.43 6.03 10.64
CA LYS A 102 22.78 5.52 10.46
C LYS A 102 22.74 4.00 10.35
N ARG A 103 23.64 3.45 9.53
CA ARG A 103 23.77 2.01 9.34
C ARG A 103 24.30 1.35 10.62
N VAL A 104 23.68 0.24 11.01
CA VAL A 104 24.20 -0.64 12.07
C VAL A 104 25.36 -1.47 11.52
N LYS A 105 26.44 -1.63 12.29
CA LYS A 105 27.53 -2.56 11.92
C LYS A 105 27.00 -4.00 11.95
N GLY A 106 27.36 -4.82 10.95
CA GLY A 106 26.82 -6.17 10.78
C GLY A 106 26.87 -7.03 12.06
N ASP A 107 28.00 -7.00 12.75
CA ASP A 107 28.25 -7.79 13.96
C ASP A 107 27.33 -7.43 15.14
N LEU A 108 26.77 -6.21 15.15
CA LEU A 108 25.87 -5.73 16.21
C LEU A 108 24.40 -6.07 15.96
N ILE A 109 24.03 -6.44 14.73
CA ILE A 109 22.61 -6.65 14.37
C ILE A 109 22.03 -7.83 15.14
N THR A 110 22.69 -8.98 15.12
CA THR A 110 22.21 -10.20 15.78
C THR A 110 22.03 -10.05 17.30
N PRO A 111 23.00 -9.52 18.08
CA PRO A 111 22.80 -9.33 19.51
C PRO A 111 21.70 -8.30 19.81
N MET A 112 21.67 -7.16 19.10
CA MET A 112 20.63 -6.16 19.30
C MET A 112 19.23 -6.72 18.98
N LEU A 113 19.10 -7.50 17.91
CA LEU A 113 17.83 -8.10 17.53
C LEU A 113 17.28 -9.04 18.61
N LYS A 114 18.15 -9.83 19.26
CA LYS A 114 17.74 -10.73 20.35
C LYS A 114 17.15 -9.97 21.54
N GLU A 115 17.69 -8.80 21.86
CA GLU A 115 17.21 -7.98 22.98
C GLU A 115 15.86 -7.31 22.70
N ILE A 116 15.60 -7.00 21.42
CA ILE A 116 14.41 -6.22 21.03
C ILE A 116 13.33 -7.05 20.33
N GLN A 117 13.51 -8.36 20.20
CA GLN A 117 12.59 -9.23 19.46
C GLN A 117 11.16 -9.18 20.02
N ASP A 118 11.01 -9.44 21.32
CA ASP A 118 9.70 -9.45 21.99
C ASP A 118 8.97 -8.09 21.90
N PRO A 119 9.60 -6.94 22.22
CA PRO A 119 8.92 -5.65 22.08
C PRO A 119 8.58 -5.33 20.62
N VAL A 120 9.42 -5.69 19.65
CA VAL A 120 9.12 -5.49 18.22
C VAL A 120 7.92 -6.32 17.79
N LEU A 121 7.83 -7.59 18.21
CA LEU A 121 6.66 -8.44 17.92
C LEU A 121 5.37 -7.88 18.56
N ALA A 122 5.46 -7.38 19.80
CA ALA A 122 4.33 -6.73 20.45
C ALA A 122 3.89 -5.44 19.73
N MET A 123 4.85 -4.63 19.25
CA MET A 123 4.57 -3.45 18.43
C MET A 123 3.91 -3.84 17.10
N LEU A 124 4.41 -4.88 16.42
CA LEU A 124 3.86 -5.35 15.16
C LEU A 124 2.41 -5.85 15.32
N ASN A 125 2.09 -6.55 16.42
CA ASN A 125 0.73 -6.97 16.73
C ASN A 125 -0.23 -5.79 16.88
N LYS A 126 0.19 -4.72 17.58
CA LYS A 126 -0.59 -3.47 17.66
C LYS A 126 -0.72 -2.81 16.28
N GLY A 127 0.34 -2.84 15.49
CA GLY A 127 0.36 -2.39 14.10
C GLY A 127 -0.68 -3.11 13.23
N ASN A 128 -0.81 -4.42 13.38
CA ASN A 128 -1.82 -5.21 12.66
C ASN A 128 -3.25 -4.79 13.02
N SER A 129 -3.52 -4.50 14.30
CA SER A 129 -4.84 -3.97 14.71
C SER A 129 -5.13 -2.59 14.09
N LEU A 130 -4.14 -1.70 14.04
CA LEU A 130 -4.27 -0.41 13.36
C LEU A 130 -4.44 -0.56 11.84
N MET A 131 -3.73 -1.51 11.24
CA MET A 131 -3.84 -1.81 9.82
C MET A 131 -5.20 -2.36 9.45
N GLU A 132 -5.81 -3.21 10.27
CA GLU A 132 -7.15 -3.72 10.02
C GLU A 132 -8.18 -2.57 9.94
N GLN A 133 -8.08 -1.58 10.84
CA GLN A 133 -8.92 -0.39 10.80
C GLN A 133 -8.67 0.46 9.53
N ARG A 134 -7.41 0.64 9.13
CA ARG A 134 -7.06 1.38 7.91
C ARG A 134 -7.53 0.66 6.65
N LYS A 135 -7.35 -0.65 6.59
CA LYS A 135 -7.84 -1.51 5.51
C LYS A 135 -9.35 -1.33 5.37
N GLN A 136 -10.09 -1.42 6.47
CA GLN A 136 -11.54 -1.27 6.46
C GLN A 136 -11.96 0.10 5.90
N ALA A 137 -11.31 1.20 6.33
CA ALA A 137 -11.58 2.52 5.79
C ALA A 137 -11.30 2.66 4.28
N LEU A 138 -10.22 2.03 3.78
CA LEU A 138 -9.90 2.01 2.35
C LEU A 138 -10.93 1.18 1.56
N VAL A 139 -11.35 0.05 2.10
CA VAL A 139 -12.37 -0.82 1.49
C VAL A 139 -13.71 -0.10 1.41
N GLU A 140 -14.14 0.57 2.49
CA GLU A 140 -15.38 1.35 2.51
C GLU A 140 -15.33 2.49 1.49
N ASN A 141 -14.20 3.18 1.37
CA ASN A 141 -14.03 4.22 0.35
C ASN A 141 -14.12 3.65 -1.07
N ALA A 142 -13.47 2.51 -1.32
CA ALA A 142 -13.52 1.82 -2.61
C ALA A 142 -14.95 1.33 -2.93
N GLN A 143 -15.67 0.79 -1.95
CA GLN A 143 -17.07 0.37 -2.09
C GLN A 143 -17.98 1.54 -2.41
N GLN A 144 -17.80 2.69 -1.75
CA GLN A 144 -18.58 3.88 -2.03
C GLN A 144 -18.35 4.37 -3.47
N ARG A 145 -17.09 4.49 -3.90
CA ARG A 145 -16.76 4.89 -5.28
C ARG A 145 -17.33 3.90 -6.32
N PHE A 146 -17.27 2.60 -6.05
CA PHE A 146 -17.84 1.58 -6.93
C PHE A 146 -19.36 1.72 -7.03
N ARG A 147 -20.01 1.97 -5.89
CA ARG A 147 -21.45 2.18 -5.80
C ARG A 147 -21.85 3.42 -6.60
N ASP A 148 -21.23 4.56 -6.33
CA ASP A 148 -21.52 5.83 -7.03
C ASP A 148 -21.38 5.67 -8.55
N TYR A 149 -20.33 4.99 -9.01
CA TYR A 149 -20.12 4.74 -10.44
C TYR A 149 -21.26 3.94 -11.08
N TRP A 150 -21.62 2.79 -10.49
CA TRP A 150 -22.65 1.92 -11.07
C TRP A 150 -24.07 2.41 -10.85
N GLU A 151 -24.33 3.17 -9.78
CA GLU A 151 -25.61 3.84 -9.58
C GLU A 151 -25.83 4.95 -10.62
N ASN A 152 -24.80 5.75 -10.91
CA ASN A 152 -24.84 6.74 -11.99
C ASN A 152 -25.06 6.06 -13.36
N GLU A 153 -24.37 4.95 -13.62
CA GLU A 153 -24.56 4.20 -14.87
C GLU A 153 -25.96 3.59 -14.98
N LYS A 154 -26.52 3.10 -13.86
CA LYS A 154 -27.90 2.63 -13.82
C LYS A 154 -28.89 3.76 -14.14
N GLN A 155 -28.72 4.94 -13.53
CA GLN A 155 -29.57 6.11 -13.81
C GLN A 155 -29.47 6.54 -15.27
N ARG A 156 -28.25 6.54 -15.84
CA ARG A 156 -28.02 6.83 -17.25
C ARG A 156 -28.82 5.85 -18.13
N LEU A 157 -28.71 4.54 -17.88
CA LEU A 157 -29.45 3.52 -18.63
C LEU A 157 -30.97 3.65 -18.47
N GLN A 158 -31.46 4.07 -17.29
CA GLN A 158 -32.89 4.32 -17.06
C GLN A 158 -33.42 5.50 -17.89
N ALA A 159 -32.58 6.50 -18.15
CA ALA A 159 -32.94 7.66 -18.96
C ALA A 159 -32.94 7.39 -20.49
N LEU A 160 -32.38 6.27 -20.95
CA LEU A 160 -32.38 5.90 -22.37
C LEU A 160 -33.71 5.23 -22.76
N SER A 161 -34.39 5.75 -23.78
CA SER A 161 -35.75 5.33 -24.19
C SER A 161 -35.83 4.06 -25.07
N HIS A 162 -34.83 3.17 -25.05
CA HIS A 162 -34.83 1.95 -25.89
C HIS A 162 -35.25 0.71 -25.09
N LEU A 163 -36.53 0.35 -25.21
CA LEU A 163 -37.23 -0.62 -24.36
C LEU A 163 -36.76 -2.09 -24.45
N ASP A 164 -36.23 -2.56 -25.59
CA ASP A 164 -36.09 -4.02 -25.78
C ASP A 164 -34.86 -4.64 -25.06
N GLN A 165 -33.87 -3.84 -24.66
CA GLN A 165 -32.64 -4.32 -24.00
C GLN A 165 -32.31 -3.60 -22.69
N GLN A 166 -33.11 -2.59 -22.29
CA GLN A 166 -32.87 -1.77 -21.12
C GLN A 166 -32.89 -2.58 -19.82
N ASP A 167 -33.89 -3.43 -19.62
CA ASP A 167 -34.02 -4.24 -18.40
C ASP A 167 -32.85 -5.23 -18.24
N LYS A 168 -32.40 -5.82 -19.34
CA LYS A 168 -31.21 -6.70 -19.35
C LYS A 168 -29.95 -5.94 -18.98
N ALA A 169 -29.78 -4.72 -19.49
CA ALA A 169 -28.63 -3.87 -19.18
C ALA A 169 -28.62 -3.45 -17.71
N ILE A 170 -29.76 -3.00 -17.18
CA ILE A 170 -29.92 -2.63 -15.77
C ILE A 170 -29.65 -3.84 -14.86
N HIS A 171 -30.21 -5.01 -15.18
CA HIS A 171 -29.95 -6.24 -14.42
C HIS A 171 -28.46 -6.62 -14.41
N ASN A 172 -27.77 -6.46 -15.54
CA ASN A 172 -26.33 -6.70 -15.61
C ASN A 172 -25.52 -5.72 -14.75
N VAL A 173 -25.91 -4.44 -14.73
CA VAL A 173 -25.29 -3.43 -13.86
C VAL A 173 -25.50 -3.77 -12.39
N GLU A 174 -26.71 -4.13 -11.98
CA GLU A 174 -27.01 -4.52 -10.60
C GLU A 174 -26.23 -5.75 -10.17
N LYS A 175 -26.14 -6.76 -11.04
CA LYS A 175 -25.35 -7.96 -10.80
C LYS A 175 -23.86 -7.64 -10.64
N ARG A 176 -23.32 -6.73 -11.46
CA ARG A 176 -21.93 -6.26 -11.35
C ARG A 176 -21.70 -5.48 -10.05
N LEU A 177 -22.61 -4.58 -9.70
CA LEU A 177 -22.57 -3.82 -8.47
C LEU A 177 -22.54 -4.75 -7.24
N GLN A 178 -23.50 -5.66 -7.12
CA GLN A 178 -23.56 -6.60 -6.01
C GLN A 178 -22.31 -7.48 -5.92
N LYS A 179 -21.87 -8.05 -7.05
CA LYS A 179 -20.68 -8.90 -7.10
C LYS A 179 -19.41 -8.13 -6.71
N GLY A 180 -19.24 -6.90 -7.20
CA GLY A 180 -18.05 -6.10 -6.89
C GLY A 180 -18.02 -5.63 -5.43
N LEU A 181 -19.15 -5.20 -4.87
CA LEU A 181 -19.25 -4.86 -3.45
C LEU A 181 -18.91 -6.04 -2.54
N ALA A 182 -19.44 -7.23 -2.86
CA ALA A 182 -19.16 -8.46 -2.11
C ALA A 182 -17.69 -8.85 -2.18
N LEU A 183 -17.06 -8.73 -3.36
CA LEU A 183 -15.63 -9.02 -3.52
C LEU A 183 -14.75 -8.00 -2.80
N LEU A 184 -15.06 -6.70 -2.86
CA LEU A 184 -14.35 -5.68 -2.10
C LEU A 184 -14.41 -5.96 -0.59
N ALA A 185 -15.57 -6.37 -0.06
CA ALA A 185 -15.70 -6.71 1.35
C ALA A 185 -14.90 -7.97 1.74
N LYS A 186 -15.00 -9.03 0.92
CA LYS A 186 -14.51 -10.36 1.29
C LYS A 186 -13.05 -10.59 0.94
N ASN A 187 -12.59 -10.08 -0.19
CA ASN A 187 -11.27 -10.41 -0.74
C ASN A 187 -10.21 -9.36 -0.42
N SER A 188 -10.59 -8.20 0.11
CA SER A 188 -9.61 -7.17 0.47
C SER A 188 -8.75 -7.64 1.63
N GLN A 189 -7.45 -7.66 1.37
CA GLN A 189 -6.43 -8.15 2.29
C GLN A 189 -5.28 -7.14 2.37
N TYR A 190 -4.42 -7.31 3.36
CA TYR A 190 -3.14 -6.61 3.40
C TYR A 190 -2.01 -7.56 3.74
N ARG A 191 -0.82 -7.21 3.29
CA ARG A 191 0.43 -7.90 3.63
C ARG A 191 1.48 -6.91 4.10
N LEU A 192 2.38 -7.36 4.96
CA LEU A 192 3.59 -6.63 5.31
C LEU A 192 4.60 -6.78 4.17
N ASP A 193 5.05 -5.66 3.61
CA ASP A 193 5.96 -5.62 2.46
C ASP A 193 7.37 -5.16 2.88
N GLY A 194 7.43 -4.23 3.84
CA GLY A 194 8.69 -3.71 4.38
C GLY A 194 8.64 -3.49 5.89
N LEU A 195 9.77 -3.75 6.56
CA LEU A 195 9.95 -3.54 7.98
C LEU A 195 11.29 -2.82 8.25
N ARG A 196 11.24 -1.75 9.03
CA ARG A 196 12.44 -1.04 9.49
C ARG A 196 12.43 -0.91 11.00
N ILE A 197 13.42 -1.52 11.64
CA ILE A 197 13.64 -1.42 13.07
C ILE A 197 14.67 -0.32 13.32
N MET A 198 14.31 0.65 14.16
CA MET A 198 15.18 1.77 14.49
C MET A 198 15.42 1.82 15.99
N VAL A 199 16.68 1.87 16.39
CA VAL A 199 17.10 2.00 17.79
C VAL A 199 17.76 3.37 17.97
N THR A 200 17.26 4.16 18.91
CA THR A 200 17.80 5.50 19.14
C THR A 200 19.14 5.46 19.85
N ILE A 201 20.04 6.31 19.37
CA ILE A 201 21.35 6.57 19.96
C ILE A 201 21.53 8.09 20.11
N SER A 202 22.33 8.51 21.09
CA SER A 202 22.74 9.89 21.31
C SER A 202 23.69 10.45 20.24
#